data_AF-A0A8X7CGL6-F1
#
_entry.id   AF-A0A8X7CGL6-F1
#
_cell.length_a   1.000
_cell.length_b   1.000
_cell.length_c   1.000
_cell.angle_alpha   90.00
_cell.angle_beta   90.00
_cell.angle_gamma   90.00
#
_symmetry.space_group_name_H-M   'P 1'
#
loop_
_entity.id
_entity.type
_entity.pdbx_description
1 polymer ?
#
loop_
_entity_poly.entity_id
_entity_poly.type
_entity_poly.pdbx_seq_one_letter_code
_entity_poly.pdbx_strand_id
1 'polypeptide(L)'
;MNFSKDKDNNQIKWQDIKIINVEKDSSMTFFYQTSLADTAFKTCLVKMRKARRTVESISDMPISLTEEYTEKCSLSDAKKKKKDFKELVDKNVVPKPYFDSFYKNVL
;
A
#
# COMPACT_ATOMS: atom_id res chain seq x y z
N MET A 1 16.48 2.04 5.54
CA MET A 1 16.57 0.65 5.07
C MET A 1 18.04 0.26 5.10
N ASN A 2 18.41 -0.95 5.54
CA ASN A 2 19.81 -1.35 5.63
C ASN A 2 20.06 -2.48 4.64
N PHE A 3 20.67 -2.16 3.49
CA PHE A 3 21.11 -3.11 2.48
C PHE A 3 22.56 -3.53 2.75
N SER A 4 22.85 -3.87 4.00
CA SER A 4 24.22 -4.12 4.45
C SER A 4 24.62 -5.58 4.36
N LYS A 5 23.72 -6.47 3.94
CA LYS A 5 23.96 -7.91 3.86
C LYS A 5 23.39 -8.54 2.60
N ASP A 6 24.13 -9.47 2.01
CA ASP A 6 23.69 -10.29 0.89
C ASP A 6 22.82 -11.48 1.34
N LYS A 7 22.36 -12.29 0.37
CA LYS A 7 21.56 -13.50 0.64
C LYS A 7 22.29 -14.51 1.54
N ASP A 8 23.62 -14.54 1.49
CA ASP A 8 24.48 -15.44 2.26
C ASP A 8 24.94 -14.80 3.59
N ASN A 9 24.32 -13.67 3.98
CA ASN A 9 24.57 -12.94 5.22
C ASN A 9 25.97 -12.29 5.31
N ASN A 10 26.71 -12.19 4.20
CA ASN A 10 27.96 -11.44 4.10
C ASN A 10 27.68 -9.95 4.04
N GLN A 11 28.62 -9.16 4.57
CA GLN A 11 28.50 -7.71 4.56
C GLN A 11 28.72 -7.13 3.16
N ILE A 12 27.77 -6.33 2.70
CA ILE A 12 27.87 -5.60 1.43
C ILE A 12 28.68 -4.32 1.66
N LYS A 13 29.83 -4.23 1.01
CA LYS A 13 30.64 -3.03 0.93
C LYS A 13 30.19 -2.19 -0.26
N TRP A 14 29.37 -1.18 -0.01
CA TRP A 14 28.78 -0.32 -1.04
C TRP A 14 29.82 0.39 -1.92
N GLN A 15 30.98 0.70 -1.35
CA GLN A 15 32.09 1.34 -2.07
C GLN A 15 32.71 0.45 -3.15
N ASP A 16 32.57 -0.88 -3.01
CA ASP A 16 33.19 -1.86 -3.90
C ASP A 16 32.24 -2.29 -5.04
N ILE A 17 30.97 -1.83 -5.02
CA ILE A 17 29.99 -2.19 -6.03
C ILE A 17 30.24 -1.41 -7.32
N LYS A 18 30.44 -2.13 -8.43
CA LYS A 18 30.68 -1.55 -9.75
C LYS A 18 29.46 -1.58 -10.65
N ILE A 19 28.64 -2.63 -10.54
CA ILE A 19 27.42 -2.79 -11.33
C ILE A 19 26.27 -3.15 -10.40
N ILE A 20 25.13 -2.52 -10.62
CA ILE A 20 23.84 -2.87 -10.02
C ILE A 20 22.88 -3.17 -11.17
N ASN A 21 22.28 -4.36 -11.14
CA ASN A 21 21.24 -4.78 -12.06
C ASN A 21 19.93 -4.98 -11.29
N VAL A 22 18.83 -4.44 -11.83
CA VAL A 22 17.49 -4.51 -11.25
C VAL A 22 16.56 -5.04 -12.32
N GLU A 23 15.88 -6.14 -12.02
CA GLU A 23 14.99 -6.81 -12.96
C GLU A 23 13.53 -6.58 -12.54
N LYS A 24 12.65 -6.41 -13.52
CA LYS A 24 11.22 -6.15 -13.28
C LYS A 24 10.53 -7.33 -12.58
N ASP A 25 10.96 -8.55 -12.87
CA ASP A 25 10.42 -9.77 -12.27
C ASP A 25 10.87 -9.96 -10.80
N SER A 26 11.97 -9.31 -10.41
CA SER A 26 12.58 -9.44 -9.09
C SER A 26 12.47 -8.14 -8.28
N SER A 27 11.24 -7.66 -8.07
CA SER A 27 10.94 -6.36 -7.44
C SER A 27 11.52 -6.12 -6.04
N MET A 28 11.88 -7.17 -5.30
CA MET A 28 12.43 -7.11 -3.94
C MET A 28 13.91 -7.52 -3.85
N THR A 29 14.59 -7.54 -4.98
CA THR A 29 15.98 -7.99 -5.07
C THR A 29 16.74 -7.08 -6.03
N PHE A 30 17.99 -6.79 -5.70
CA PHE A 30 18.92 -6.26 -6.70
C PHE A 30 20.16 -7.14 -6.76
N PHE A 31 20.71 -7.21 -7.96
CA PHE A 31 21.89 -7.98 -8.29
C PHE A 31 23.07 -7.02 -8.38
N TYR A 32 24.22 -7.40 -7.85
CA TYR A 32 25.40 -6.53 -7.86
C TYR A 32 26.68 -7.30 -8.13
N GLN A 33 27.67 -6.60 -8.69
CA GLN A 33 29.01 -7.12 -8.92
C GLN A 33 30.06 -6.18 -8.34
N THR A 34 31.13 -6.77 -7.81
CA THR A 34 32.26 -6.05 -7.22
C THR A 34 33.43 -5.90 -8.20
N SER A 35 33.52 -6.78 -9.19
CA SER A 35 34.49 -6.71 -10.28
C SER A 35 33.79 -6.87 -11.63
N LEU A 36 34.32 -6.18 -12.65
CA LEU A 36 33.89 -6.36 -14.04
C LEU A 36 34.33 -7.71 -14.63
N ALA A 37 35.24 -8.40 -13.94
CA ALA A 37 35.66 -9.75 -14.28
C ALA A 37 34.80 -10.84 -13.61
N ASP A 38 33.86 -10.47 -12.73
CA ASP A 38 33.00 -11.44 -12.05
C ASP A 38 31.99 -12.02 -13.05
N THR A 39 32.00 -13.35 -13.23
CA THR A 39 31.08 -14.04 -14.16
C THR A 39 29.65 -14.14 -13.63
N ALA A 40 29.46 -13.96 -12.32
CA ALA A 40 28.17 -14.13 -11.65
C ALA A 40 27.81 -12.89 -10.82
N PHE A 41 26.53 -12.55 -10.78
CA PHE A 41 26.01 -11.49 -9.91
C PHE A 41 25.75 -12.02 -8.50
N LYS A 42 26.11 -11.22 -7.49
CA LYS A 42 25.72 -11.46 -6.10
C LYS A 42 24.33 -10.88 -5.87
N THR A 43 23.54 -11.55 -5.04
CA THR A 43 22.14 -11.21 -4.84
C THR A 43 21.95 -10.54 -3.48
N CYS A 44 21.44 -9.31 -3.48
CA CYS A 44 21.01 -8.63 -2.26
C CYS A 44 19.49 -8.61 -2.18
N LEU A 45 18.95 -9.19 -1.11
CA LEU A 45 17.54 -9.06 -0.79
C LEU A 45 17.29 -7.66 -0.23
N VAL A 46 16.40 -6.90 -0.89
CA VAL A 46 15.84 -5.66 -0.36
C VAL A 46 14.90 -6.07 0.76
N LYS A 47 15.44 -6.30 1.98
CA LYS A 47 14.59 -6.43 3.15
C LYS A 47 13.85 -5.11 3.31
N MET A 48 12.60 -5.06 2.86
CA MET A 48 11.64 -4.18 3.49
C MET A 48 11.79 -4.47 4.98
N ARG A 49 12.15 -3.47 5.78
CA ARG A 49 12.02 -3.62 7.24
C ARG A 49 10.62 -4.19 7.38
N LYS A 50 10.48 -5.37 8.00
CA LYS A 50 9.23 -5.68 8.67
C LYS A 50 9.02 -4.44 9.52
N ALA A 51 8.09 -3.57 9.11
CA ALA A 51 7.55 -2.59 10.03
C ALA A 51 7.24 -3.43 11.27
N ARG A 52 7.81 -3.08 12.42
CA ARG A 52 7.48 -3.79 13.65
C ARG A 52 5.96 -3.69 13.73
N ARG A 53 5.27 -4.82 13.54
CA ARG A 53 3.86 -5.04 13.10
C ARG A 53 3.77 -5.56 11.66
N THR A 54 3.91 -6.89 11.54
CA THR A 54 3.11 -7.76 10.66
C THR A 54 2.41 -7.06 9.49
N VAL A 55 3.08 -7.02 8.34
CA VAL A 55 2.40 -6.92 7.06
C VAL A 55 2.72 -8.22 6.33
N GLU A 56 1.88 -9.22 6.59
CA GLU A 56 1.65 -10.29 5.61
C GLU A 56 1.26 -9.62 4.29
N SER A 57 1.56 -10.25 3.15
CA SER A 57 1.16 -9.72 1.84
C SER A 57 -0.30 -9.29 1.88
N ILE A 58 -0.69 -8.23 1.16
CA ILE A 58 -2.10 -7.80 1.06
C ILE A 58 -3.00 -8.97 0.60
N SER A 59 -2.43 -9.97 -0.08
CA SER A 59 -3.09 -11.23 -0.46
C SER A 59 -3.29 -12.24 0.68
N ASP A 60 -2.50 -12.15 1.74
CA ASP A 60 -2.39 -13.16 2.80
C ASP A 60 -3.09 -12.71 4.10
N MET A 61 -3.39 -11.41 4.23
CA MET A 61 -4.26 -10.89 5.27
C MET A 61 -5.71 -10.90 4.77
N PRO A 62 -6.63 -11.67 5.38
CA PRO A 62 -8.05 -11.38 5.20
C PRO A 62 -8.26 -9.98 5.75
N ILE A 63 -8.41 -9.01 4.86
CA ILE A 63 -8.77 -7.63 5.20
C ILE A 63 -10.22 -7.68 5.71
N SER A 64 -10.38 -8.12 6.95
CA SER A 64 -11.60 -8.04 7.72
C SER A 64 -11.69 -6.62 8.24
N LEU A 65 -12.00 -5.68 7.35
CA LEU A 65 -12.38 -4.33 7.78
C LEU A 65 -13.65 -4.47 8.61
N THR A 66 -13.53 -4.20 9.90
CA THR A 66 -14.69 -3.99 10.75
C THR A 66 -15.31 -2.65 10.36
N GLU A 67 -16.64 -2.63 10.24
CA GLU A 67 -17.36 -1.40 9.99
C GLU A 67 -17.12 -0.44 11.17
N GLU A 68 -16.52 0.72 10.90
CA GLU A 68 -16.28 1.77 11.91
C GLU A 68 -17.60 2.35 12.45
N TYR A 69 -18.66 2.26 11.66
CA TYR A 69 -20.00 2.72 12.00
C TYR A 69 -20.98 1.56 11.92
N THR A 70 -21.44 1.09 13.07
CA THR A 70 -22.46 0.03 13.19
C THR A 70 -23.87 0.54 12.89
N GLU A 71 -24.07 1.85 12.95
CA GLU A 71 -25.35 2.51 12.72
C GLU A 71 -25.20 3.67 11.74
N LYS A 72 -26.26 3.95 10.97
CA LYS A 72 -26.28 5.10 10.07
C LYS A 72 -26.24 6.38 10.90
N CYS A 73 -25.26 7.25 10.65
CA CYS A 73 -25.24 8.58 11.27
C CYS A 73 -26.54 9.32 10.89
N SER A 74 -27.35 9.65 11.89
CA SER A 74 -28.52 10.48 11.69
C SER A 74 -28.05 11.85 11.20
N LEU A 75 -28.56 12.29 10.05
CA LEU A 75 -28.42 13.69 9.68
C LEU A 75 -29.20 14.48 10.73
N SER A 76 -28.48 15.24 11.58
CA SER A 76 -29.08 16.17 12.54
C SER A 76 -30.27 16.89 11.90
N ASP A 77 -31.42 16.99 12.59
CA ASP A 77 -32.77 17.39 12.10
C ASP A 77 -32.89 18.76 11.39
N ALA A 78 -31.77 19.41 11.08
CA ALA A 78 -31.72 20.58 10.22
C ALA A 78 -32.16 20.21 8.79
N LYS A 79 -33.43 20.46 8.49
CA LYS A 79 -34.06 20.46 7.14
C LYS A 79 -33.15 21.08 6.04
N LYS A 80 -32.32 22.06 6.41
CA LYS A 80 -31.31 22.69 5.56
C LYS A 80 -30.23 21.70 5.07
N LYS A 81 -29.68 20.86 5.95
CA LYS A 81 -28.64 19.88 5.58
C LYS A 81 -29.16 18.81 4.63
N LYS A 82 -30.42 18.39 4.80
CA LYS A 82 -31.09 17.46 3.86
C LYS A 82 -31.21 18.07 2.46
N LYS A 83 -31.58 19.36 2.38
CA LYS A 83 -31.65 20.10 1.12
C LYS A 83 -30.27 20.23 0.47
N ASP A 84 -29.27 20.68 1.21
CA ASP A 84 -27.91 20.89 0.71
C ASP A 84 -27.32 19.55 0.20
N PHE A 85 -27.56 18.45 0.91
CA PHE A 85 -27.11 17.13 0.49
C PHE A 85 -27.83 16.64 -0.78
N LYS A 86 -29.14 16.89 -0.90
CA LYS A 86 -29.88 16.59 -2.13
C LYS A 86 -29.32 17.35 -3.34
N GLU A 87 -28.97 18.62 -3.16
CA GLU A 87 -28.33 19.41 -4.22
C GLU A 87 -26.96 18.83 -4.64
N LEU A 88 -26.19 18.25 -3.71
CA LEU A 88 -24.92 17.59 -4.03
C LEU A 88 -25.10 16.29 -4.83
N VAL A 89 -26.18 15.55 -4.55
CA VAL A 89 -26.57 14.36 -5.31
C VAL A 89 -27.02 14.76 -6.71
N ASP A 90 -27.87 15.78 -6.83
CA ASP A 90 -28.35 16.29 -8.12
C ASP A 90 -27.21 16.83 -8.99
N LYS A 91 -26.17 17.41 -8.38
CA LYS A 91 -24.93 17.86 -9.04
C LYS A 91 -23.96 16.71 -9.37
N ASN A 92 -24.31 15.46 -9.12
CA ASN A 92 -23.44 14.27 -9.26
C ASN A 92 -22.09 14.40 -8.52
N VAL A 93 -22.02 15.20 -7.46
CA VAL A 93 -20.82 15.30 -6.60
C VAL A 93 -20.70 14.05 -5.72
N VAL A 94 -21.85 13.52 -5.29
CA VAL A 94 -21.93 12.22 -4.59
C VAL A 94 -22.28 11.14 -5.63
N PRO A 95 -21.47 10.09 -5.79
CA PRO A 95 -21.79 9.01 -6.72
C PRO A 95 -23.08 8.28 -6.31
N LYS A 96 -23.97 8.05 -7.28
CA LYS A 96 -25.29 7.42 -7.09
C LYS A 96 -25.27 6.11 -6.29
N PRO A 97 -24.28 5.20 -6.44
CA PRO A 97 -24.24 3.98 -5.64
C PRO A 97 -24.19 4.23 -4.13
N TYR A 98 -23.45 5.25 -3.67
CA TYR A 98 -23.38 5.61 -2.25
C TYR A 98 -24.67 6.24 -1.75
N PHE A 99 -25.37 6.99 -2.62
CA PHE A 99 -26.68 7.55 -2.31
C PHE A 99 -27.70 6.44 -2.02
N ASP A 100 -27.79 5.46 -2.92
CA ASP A 100 -28.77 4.38 -2.83
C ASP A 100 -28.54 3.46 -1.62
N SER A 101 -27.27 3.19 -1.28
CA SER A 101 -26.93 2.31 -0.15
C SER A 101 -27.06 3.00 1.22
N PHE A 102 -26.57 4.25 1.33
CA PHE A 102 -26.45 4.90 2.63
C PHE A 102 -27.56 5.91 2.90
N TYR A 103 -27.95 6.73 1.93
CA TYR A 103 -28.70 7.97 2.18
C TYR A 103 -30.18 7.93 1.75
N LYS A 104 -30.59 6.98 0.90
CA LYS A 104 -31.97 6.86 0.39
C LYS A 104 -33.06 6.83 1.47
N ASN A 105 -32.75 6.26 2.64
CA ASN A 105 -33.71 6.15 3.77
C ASN A 105 -33.46 7.18 4.89
N VAL A 106 -32.49 8.07 4.73
CA VAL A 106 -32.06 9.06 5.75
C VAL A 106 -32.53 10.48 5.41
N LEU A 107 -32.65 10.79 4.12
CA LEU A 107 -33.27 12.01 3.61
C LEU A 107 -34.79 11.95 3.72
#